data_AF-A0A7C2WSY9-F1
#
_entry.id   AF-A0A7C2WSY9-F1
#
_cell.length_a   1.000
_cell.length_b   1.000
_cell.length_c   1.000
_cell.angle_alpha   90.00
_cell.angle_beta   90.00
_cell.angle_gamma   90.00
#
_symmetry.space_group_name_H-M   'P 1'
#
loop_
_entity.id
_entity.type
_entity.pdbx_description
1 polymer ?
#
loop_
_entity_poly.entity_id
_entity_poly.type
_entity_poly.pdbx_seq_one_letter_code
_entity_poly.pdbx_strand_id
1 'polypeptide(L)'
;MGMDVGSPVRFWRPRRPMCRMQRASERSMALKSGRTKKKNLDIRDVGSMLTQQDELARWLQHLRENALLYAAAAVFVVVCIAAGVLYRANQSAGEQLRLTAYGRAMQEEDAAARLAALERIPIGRDQWSAEVLYILGETAVRAGAYEKASQAFLRVCEEFGGSEFAPRAMEGLGFLAENGGDYNEALARYQEVAQKWPASFSARIQPFNIGRVQERLEDFQAAVEAYQSQIELFPGSHVARNAEGALERLRESHPELFPATESAPAAEVVSEENLEQDDAVEAPEEAAAALTEDASAVAPGAPDAAVPGTVAEPAEIPAESQKATAEAQSEEENVEKAEALEENASGDNPA
;
A
#
# COMPACT_ATOMS: atom_id res chain seq x y z
N MET A 1 -51.83 6.77 28.79
CA MET A 1 -51.80 6.14 27.45
C MET A 1 -50.54 6.65 26.78
N GLY A 2 -49.38 5.99 26.78
CA GLY A 2 -49.14 4.55 26.76
C GLY A 2 -49.23 4.07 25.32
N MET A 3 -48.09 4.00 24.61
CA MET A 3 -47.83 3.07 23.50
C MET A 3 -46.34 3.11 23.12
N ASP A 4 -45.63 2.24 23.82
CA ASP A 4 -44.46 1.49 23.37
C ASP A 4 -44.85 0.54 22.23
N VAL A 5 -44.10 0.48 21.12
CA VAL A 5 -43.86 -0.77 20.36
C VAL A 5 -42.56 -0.66 19.55
N GLY A 6 -41.55 -1.42 19.95
CA GLY A 6 -40.34 -1.67 19.18
C GLY A 6 -40.52 -2.63 18.00
N SER A 7 -39.49 -2.71 17.15
CA SER A 7 -39.28 -3.83 16.24
C SER A 7 -37.79 -4.06 15.97
N PRO A 8 -37.36 -5.31 15.69
CA PRO A 8 -36.05 -5.80 16.09
C PRO A 8 -35.06 -5.94 14.93
N VAL A 9 -33.81 -5.55 15.16
CA VAL A 9 -32.69 -5.82 14.24
C VAL A 9 -32.05 -7.16 14.60
N ARG A 10 -32.05 -8.09 13.64
CA ARG A 10 -31.41 -9.41 13.74
C ARG A 10 -30.03 -9.41 13.09
N PHE A 11 -29.09 -10.02 13.82
CA PHE A 11 -27.96 -10.86 13.37
C PHE A 11 -26.77 -10.24 12.62
N TRP A 12 -25.60 -10.22 13.28
CA TRP A 12 -24.51 -11.18 13.00
C TRP A 12 -23.43 -11.12 14.10
N ARG A 13 -23.08 -12.27 14.70
CA ARG A 13 -21.96 -12.41 15.66
C ARG A 13 -20.88 -13.30 15.03
N PRO A 14 -19.59 -12.91 15.02
CA PRO A 14 -18.52 -13.80 14.59
C PRO A 14 -18.11 -14.77 15.71
N ARG A 15 -17.98 -16.05 15.38
CA ARG A 15 -17.38 -17.09 16.22
C ARG A 15 -15.85 -16.95 16.20
N ARG A 16 -15.23 -16.76 17.36
CA ARG A 16 -13.78 -16.96 17.57
C ARG A 16 -13.48 -18.44 17.85
N PRO A 17 -12.39 -19.03 17.34
CA PRO A 17 -11.94 -20.35 17.73
C PRO A 17 -11.13 -20.26 19.04
N MET A 18 -11.49 -21.06 20.05
CA MET A 18 -10.67 -21.26 21.24
C MET A 18 -9.54 -22.25 20.93
N CYS A 19 -8.30 -21.77 20.98
CA CYS A 19 -7.13 -22.60 21.29
C CYS A 19 -7.29 -23.19 22.69
N ARG A 20 -7.28 -24.52 22.80
CA ARG A 20 -7.10 -25.20 24.07
C ARG A 20 -5.77 -25.95 24.05
N MET A 21 -4.89 -25.46 24.91
CA MET A 21 -3.59 -26.00 25.30
C MET A 21 -3.57 -27.53 25.39
N GLN A 22 -2.53 -28.10 24.79
CA GLN A 22 -1.99 -29.40 25.17
C GLN A 22 -1.50 -29.33 26.62
N ARG A 23 -2.09 -30.12 27.51
CA ARG A 23 -1.44 -30.59 28.73
C ARG A 23 -1.20 -32.07 28.59
N ALA A 24 0.07 -32.42 28.39
CA ALA A 24 0.58 -33.74 28.69
C ALA A 24 0.62 -33.88 30.22
N SER A 25 -0.12 -34.85 30.76
CA SER A 25 0.15 -35.38 32.10
C SER A 25 -0.38 -36.82 32.17
N GLU A 26 0.57 -37.74 32.09
CA GLU A 26 0.67 -38.96 32.91
C GLU A 26 -0.61 -39.48 33.56
N ARG A 27 -1.03 -40.69 33.15
CA ARG A 27 -1.75 -41.62 34.03
C ARG A 27 -1.56 -43.06 33.57
N SER A 28 -0.53 -43.65 34.16
CA SER A 28 -0.52 -44.98 34.80
C SER A 28 -1.37 -46.09 34.16
N MET A 29 -0.66 -47.12 33.71
CA MET A 29 -1.17 -48.47 33.45
C MET A 29 -2.14 -48.94 34.54
N ALA A 30 -3.39 -49.14 34.16
CA ALA A 30 -4.34 -49.96 34.91
C ALA A 30 -4.91 -51.00 33.94
N LEU A 31 -4.33 -52.19 33.98
CA LEU A 31 -4.87 -53.42 33.41
C LEU A 31 -6.28 -53.65 33.94
N LYS A 32 -7.29 -53.24 33.16
CA LYS A 32 -8.67 -53.71 33.32
C LYS A 32 -8.98 -54.70 32.20
N SER A 33 -8.84 -55.97 32.57
CA SER A 33 -9.46 -57.12 31.92
C SER A 33 -10.92 -56.79 31.55
N GLY A 34 -11.12 -56.45 30.29
CA GLY A 34 -12.43 -56.22 29.69
C GLY A 34 -12.71 -57.36 28.72
N ARG A 35 -13.55 -58.31 29.16
CA ARG A 35 -14.17 -59.36 28.35
C ARG A 35 -14.33 -58.93 26.89
N THR A 36 -13.67 -59.65 25.98
CA THR A 36 -14.01 -59.67 24.57
C THR A 36 -15.47 -60.11 24.43
N LYS A 37 -16.40 -59.15 24.41
CA LYS A 37 -17.74 -59.37 23.87
C LYS A 37 -17.52 -59.85 22.45
N LYS A 38 -17.72 -61.14 22.18
CA LYS A 38 -17.97 -61.66 20.84
C LYS A 38 -19.03 -60.76 20.24
N LYS A 39 -18.62 -59.86 19.35
CA LYS A 39 -19.56 -59.25 18.40
C LYS A 39 -20.03 -60.44 17.57
N ASN A 40 -21.25 -60.91 17.83
CA ASN A 40 -21.95 -61.72 16.85
C ASN A 40 -21.92 -60.89 15.57
N LEU A 41 -21.18 -61.36 14.56
CA LEU A 41 -21.26 -60.78 13.23
C LEU A 41 -22.73 -60.88 12.85
N ASP A 42 -23.39 -59.73 12.80
CA ASP A 42 -24.77 -59.64 12.36
C ASP A 42 -24.80 -60.14 10.92
N ILE A 43 -25.70 -61.06 10.60
CA ILE A 43 -25.83 -61.67 9.27
C ILE A 43 -26.09 -60.57 8.21
N ARG A 44 -26.58 -59.40 8.64
CA ARG A 44 -26.74 -58.20 7.82
C ARG A 44 -25.41 -57.57 7.35
N ASP A 45 -24.33 -57.63 8.13
CA ASP A 45 -23.00 -57.14 7.72
C ASP A 45 -22.35 -58.08 6.69
N VAL A 46 -22.67 -59.36 6.72
CA VAL A 46 -22.21 -60.31 5.70
C VAL A 46 -23.00 -60.12 4.40
N GLY A 47 -24.30 -59.80 4.50
CA GLY A 47 -25.13 -59.46 3.34
C GLY A 47 -24.75 -58.16 2.63
N SER A 48 -24.33 -57.12 3.37
CA SER A 48 -23.81 -55.88 2.78
C SER A 48 -22.46 -56.08 2.10
N MET A 49 -21.60 -56.98 2.62
CA MET A 49 -20.34 -57.33 1.95
C MET A 49 -20.52 -58.18 0.68
N LEU A 50 -21.51 -59.07 0.65
CA LEU A 50 -21.84 -59.86 -0.55
C LEU A 50 -22.43 -58.98 -1.67
N THR A 51 -23.32 -58.06 -1.31
CA THR A 51 -23.86 -57.07 -2.25
C THR A 51 -22.76 -56.12 -2.76
N GLN A 52 -21.80 -55.74 -1.91
CA GLN A 52 -20.63 -54.95 -2.32
C GLN A 52 -19.66 -55.74 -3.22
N GLN A 53 -19.49 -57.04 -3.03
CA GLN A 53 -18.76 -57.90 -3.97
C GLN A 53 -19.47 -58.00 -5.33
N ASP A 54 -20.81 -58.12 -5.34
CA ASP A 54 -21.60 -58.16 -6.57
C ASP A 54 -21.65 -56.80 -7.29
N GLU A 55 -21.56 -55.68 -6.57
CA GLU A 55 -21.42 -54.33 -7.14
C GLU A 55 -20.03 -54.10 -7.74
N LEU A 56 -18.97 -54.56 -7.08
CA LEU A 56 -17.61 -54.52 -7.61
C LEU A 56 -17.46 -55.41 -8.86
N ALA A 57 -18.06 -56.61 -8.85
CA ALA A 57 -18.06 -57.50 -9.99
C ALA A 57 -18.80 -56.91 -11.20
N ARG A 58 -19.98 -56.31 -10.98
CA ARG A 58 -20.72 -55.57 -12.03
C ARG A 58 -19.95 -54.36 -12.56
N TRP A 59 -19.29 -53.61 -11.67
CA TRP A 59 -18.46 -52.47 -12.07
C TRP A 59 -17.24 -52.92 -12.89
N LEU A 60 -16.57 -54.00 -12.50
CA LEU A 60 -15.46 -54.60 -13.27
C LEU A 60 -15.92 -55.12 -14.63
N GLN A 61 -17.13 -55.68 -14.70
CA GLN A 61 -17.72 -56.12 -15.96
C GLN A 61 -18.02 -54.92 -16.87
N HIS A 62 -18.60 -53.84 -16.35
CA HIS A 62 -18.80 -52.58 -17.08
C HIS A 62 -17.47 -51.94 -17.53
N LEU A 63 -16.43 -52.02 -16.71
CA LEU A 63 -15.09 -51.54 -17.04
C LEU A 63 -14.49 -52.34 -18.21
N ARG A 64 -14.72 -53.65 -18.25
CA ARG A 64 -14.24 -54.53 -19.33
C ARG A 64 -15.04 -54.34 -20.62
N GLU A 65 -16.35 -54.19 -20.53
CA GLU A 65 -17.24 -53.95 -21.68
C GLU A 65 -17.01 -52.56 -22.30
N ASN A 66 -16.72 -51.55 -21.47
CA ASN A 66 -16.47 -50.17 -21.91
C ASN A 66 -15.01 -49.74 -21.71
N ALA A 67 -14.06 -50.67 -21.80
CA ALA A 67 -12.63 -50.40 -21.53
C ALA A 67 -12.07 -49.25 -22.38
N LEU A 68 -12.53 -49.14 -23.63
CA LEU A 68 -12.16 -48.06 -24.55
C LEU A 68 -12.61 -46.67 -24.06
N LEU A 69 -13.79 -46.57 -23.44
CA LEU A 69 -14.33 -45.31 -22.91
C LEU A 69 -13.50 -44.81 -21.72
N TYR A 70 -13.14 -45.72 -20.80
CA TYR A 70 -12.29 -45.37 -19.66
C TYR A 70 -10.83 -45.08 -20.09
N ALA A 71 -10.31 -45.78 -21.09
CA ALA A 71 -9.00 -45.46 -21.68
C ALA A 71 -8.99 -44.08 -22.34
N ALA A 72 -10.04 -43.74 -23.10
CA ALA A 72 -10.21 -42.42 -23.70
C ALA A 72 -10.33 -41.32 -22.63
N ALA A 73 -11.07 -41.56 -21.55
CA ALA A 73 -11.15 -40.64 -20.42
C ALA A 73 -9.79 -40.47 -19.71
N ALA A 74 -9.03 -41.54 -19.51
CA ALA A 74 -7.69 -41.47 -18.94
C ALA A 74 -6.72 -40.67 -19.82
N VAL A 75 -6.76 -40.89 -21.15
CA VAL A 75 -5.98 -40.09 -22.11
C VAL A 75 -6.39 -38.62 -22.07
N PHE A 76 -7.70 -38.33 -22.01
CA PHE A 76 -8.18 -36.96 -21.89
C PHE A 76 -7.67 -36.28 -20.62
N VAL A 77 -7.69 -36.96 -19.48
CA VAL A 77 -7.13 -36.45 -18.21
C VAL A 77 -5.63 -36.19 -18.34
N VAL A 78 -4.87 -37.11 -18.95
CA VAL A 78 -3.43 -36.93 -19.18
C VAL A 78 -3.17 -35.74 -20.10
N VAL A 79 -3.97 -35.56 -21.16
CA VAL A 79 -3.89 -34.39 -22.06
C VAL A 79 -4.20 -33.11 -21.31
N CYS A 80 -5.22 -33.08 -20.46
CA CYS A 80 -5.53 -31.91 -19.64
C CYS A 80 -4.41 -31.56 -18.66
N ILE A 81 -3.80 -32.58 -18.01
CA ILE A 81 -2.64 -32.37 -17.12
C ILE A 81 -1.45 -31.86 -17.92
N ALA A 82 -1.15 -32.47 -19.07
CA ALA A 82 -0.06 -32.05 -19.94
C ALA A 82 -0.25 -30.62 -20.46
N ALA A 83 -1.47 -30.26 -20.86
CA ALA A 83 -1.83 -28.90 -21.26
C ALA A 83 -1.68 -27.91 -20.09
N GLY A 84 -2.11 -28.29 -18.89
CA GLY A 84 -1.93 -27.48 -17.67
C GLY A 84 -0.45 -27.26 -17.31
N VAL A 85 0.38 -28.29 -17.44
CA VAL A 85 1.83 -28.20 -17.24
C VAL A 85 2.48 -27.32 -18.31
N LEU A 86 2.09 -27.48 -19.58
CA LEU A 86 2.61 -26.68 -20.67
C LEU A 86 2.22 -25.20 -20.53
N TYR A 87 1.00 -24.91 -20.10
CA TYR A 87 0.54 -23.55 -19.81
C TYR A 87 1.34 -22.91 -18.67
N ARG A 88 1.56 -23.65 -17.58
CA ARG A 88 2.39 -23.18 -16.46
C ARG A 88 3.85 -22.96 -16.86
N ALA A 89 4.44 -23.88 -17.64
CA ALA A 89 5.81 -23.75 -18.12
C ALA A 89 6.00 -22.56 -19.06
N ASN A 90 5.00 -22.29 -19.92
CA ASN A 90 5.02 -21.12 -20.79
C ASN A 90 4.88 -19.81 -20.01
N GLN A 91 4.04 -19.76 -18.97
CA GLN A 91 3.96 -18.58 -18.10
C GLN A 91 5.26 -18.34 -17.31
N SER A 92 5.84 -19.39 -16.71
CA SER A 92 7.05 -19.26 -15.90
C SER A 92 8.27 -18.82 -16.71
N ALA A 93 8.33 -19.20 -17.99
CA ALA A 93 9.41 -18.77 -18.89
C ALA A 93 9.39 -17.24 -19.09
N GLY A 94 8.20 -16.65 -19.22
CA GLY A 94 8.04 -15.20 -19.32
C GLY A 94 8.50 -14.48 -18.04
N GLU A 95 8.15 -15.00 -16.87
CA GLU A 95 8.53 -14.41 -15.57
C GLU A 95 10.06 -14.39 -15.37
N GLN A 96 10.76 -15.49 -15.67
CA GLN A 96 12.22 -15.54 -15.50
C GLN A 96 12.95 -14.62 -16.47
N LEU A 97 12.46 -14.51 -17.71
CA LEU A 97 13.03 -13.57 -18.68
C LEU A 97 12.88 -12.13 -18.22
N ARG A 98 11.74 -11.76 -17.61
CA ARG A 98 11.56 -10.41 -17.03
C ARG A 98 12.53 -10.15 -15.89
N LEU A 99 12.67 -11.06 -14.93
CA LEU A 99 13.56 -10.87 -13.79
C LEU A 99 15.03 -10.71 -14.22
N THR A 100 15.47 -11.53 -15.18
CA THR A 100 16.84 -11.44 -15.71
C THR A 100 17.06 -10.17 -16.53
N ALA A 101 16.08 -9.73 -17.34
CA ALA A 101 16.14 -8.47 -18.07
C ALA A 101 16.13 -7.26 -17.12
N TYR A 102 15.30 -7.30 -16.08
CA TYR A 102 15.24 -6.29 -15.03
C TYR A 102 16.56 -6.18 -14.28
N GLY A 103 17.12 -7.31 -13.85
CA GLY A 103 18.42 -7.34 -13.18
C GLY A 103 19.56 -6.77 -14.04
N ARG A 104 19.54 -6.99 -15.37
CA ARG A 104 20.48 -6.36 -16.30
C ARG A 104 20.24 -4.87 -16.44
N ALA A 105 18.99 -4.43 -16.56
CA ALA A 105 18.66 -3.01 -16.64
C ALA A 105 19.18 -2.25 -15.40
N MET A 106 19.03 -2.84 -14.21
CA MET A 106 19.51 -2.24 -12.96
C MET A 106 21.03 -2.14 -12.85
N GLN A 107 21.81 -2.85 -13.68
CA GLN A 107 23.27 -2.72 -13.74
C GLN A 107 23.73 -1.51 -14.56
N GLU A 108 22.90 -1.00 -15.46
CA GLU A 108 23.20 0.23 -16.20
C GLU A 108 23.25 1.39 -15.22
N GLU A 109 24.34 2.15 -15.18
CA GLU A 109 24.48 3.31 -14.28
C GLU A 109 23.72 4.53 -14.81
N ASP A 110 23.77 4.73 -16.13
CA ASP A 110 23.11 5.82 -16.82
C ASP A 110 21.58 5.67 -16.81
N ALA A 111 20.88 6.77 -16.47
CA ALA A 111 19.43 6.76 -16.33
C ALA A 111 18.73 6.56 -17.69
N ALA A 112 19.25 7.14 -18.78
CA ALA A 112 18.65 7.00 -20.10
C ALA A 112 18.83 5.58 -20.66
N ALA A 113 20.02 4.99 -20.51
CA ALA A 113 20.30 3.60 -20.88
C ALA A 113 19.43 2.62 -20.08
N ARG A 114 19.31 2.84 -18.75
CA ARG A 114 18.44 2.03 -17.89
C ARG A 114 16.98 2.15 -18.31
N LEU A 115 16.49 3.35 -18.60
CA LEU A 115 15.11 3.57 -19.08
C LEU A 115 14.85 2.78 -20.36
N ALA A 116 15.73 2.88 -21.36
CA ALA A 116 15.60 2.15 -22.61
C ALA A 116 15.67 0.62 -22.44
N ALA A 117 16.38 0.13 -21.42
CA ALA A 117 16.40 -1.29 -21.08
C ALA A 117 15.07 -1.72 -20.44
N LEU A 118 14.53 -0.93 -19.51
CA LEU A 118 13.26 -1.20 -18.83
C LEU A 118 12.05 -1.17 -19.79
N GLU A 119 12.04 -0.26 -20.77
CA GLU A 119 10.97 -0.18 -21.77
C GLU A 119 10.85 -1.43 -22.65
N ARG A 120 11.95 -2.17 -22.83
CA ARG A 120 11.95 -3.41 -23.61
C ARG A 120 11.36 -4.59 -22.84
N ILE A 121 11.13 -4.44 -21.53
CA ILE A 121 10.61 -5.52 -20.69
C ILE A 121 9.08 -5.59 -20.89
N PRO A 122 8.54 -6.72 -21.38
CA PRO A 122 7.10 -6.86 -21.57
C PRO A 122 6.39 -6.94 -20.21
N ILE A 123 5.54 -5.96 -19.93
CA ILE A 123 4.75 -5.87 -18.70
C ILE A 123 3.59 -6.87 -18.76
N GLY A 124 3.56 -7.82 -17.83
CA GLY A 124 2.48 -8.80 -17.65
C GLY A 124 1.64 -8.53 -16.40
N ARG A 125 0.75 -9.46 -16.01
CA ARG A 125 0.08 -9.43 -14.70
C ARG A 125 0.76 -10.38 -13.71
N ASP A 126 2.06 -10.20 -13.51
CA ASP A 126 2.83 -10.94 -12.52
C ASP A 126 3.13 -10.06 -11.30
N GLN A 127 3.74 -10.65 -10.27
CA GLN A 127 4.08 -9.94 -9.04
C GLN A 127 5.15 -8.85 -9.24
N TRP A 128 5.96 -8.95 -10.30
CA TRP A 128 7.10 -8.06 -10.56
C TRP A 128 6.75 -6.87 -11.45
N SER A 129 5.70 -6.96 -12.27
CA SER A 129 5.30 -5.87 -13.16
C SER A 129 5.07 -4.54 -12.45
N ALA A 130 4.47 -4.55 -11.26
CA ALA A 130 4.24 -3.34 -10.48
C ALA A 130 5.57 -2.65 -10.11
N GLU A 131 6.56 -3.45 -9.68
CA GLU A 131 7.91 -2.97 -9.38
C GLU A 131 8.59 -2.44 -10.63
N VAL A 132 8.61 -3.21 -11.72
CA VAL A 132 9.27 -2.82 -12.97
C VAL A 132 8.68 -1.52 -13.52
N LEU A 133 7.34 -1.36 -13.51
CA LEU A 133 6.68 -0.12 -13.91
C LEU A 133 7.03 1.05 -13.00
N TYR A 134 7.04 0.84 -11.69
CA TYR A 134 7.40 1.88 -10.74
C TYR A 134 8.86 2.35 -10.95
N ILE A 135 9.80 1.41 -11.07
CA ILE A 135 11.21 1.70 -11.33
C ILE A 135 11.42 2.34 -12.70
N LEU A 136 10.64 1.95 -13.71
CA LEU A 136 10.60 2.63 -15.01
C LEU A 136 10.19 4.09 -14.83
N GLY A 137 9.16 4.35 -14.03
CA GLY A 137 8.74 5.71 -13.68
C GLY A 137 9.84 6.51 -12.98
N GLU A 138 10.43 5.99 -11.91
CA GLU A 138 11.53 6.67 -11.19
C GLU A 138 12.74 6.92 -12.09
N THR A 139 13.09 5.94 -12.93
CA THR A 139 14.22 6.07 -13.87
C THR A 139 13.91 7.13 -14.93
N ALA A 140 12.67 7.19 -15.42
CA ALA A 140 12.22 8.22 -16.34
C ALA A 140 12.29 9.62 -15.73
N VAL A 141 11.91 9.78 -14.44
CA VAL A 141 12.11 11.05 -13.71
C VAL A 141 13.58 11.46 -13.72
N ARG A 142 14.48 10.53 -13.37
CA ARG A 142 15.94 10.80 -13.34
C ARG A 142 16.52 11.11 -14.71
N ALA A 143 15.95 10.53 -15.77
CA ALA A 143 16.33 10.80 -17.15
C ALA A 143 15.69 12.08 -17.72
N GLY A 144 14.88 12.81 -16.95
CA GLY A 144 14.14 13.99 -17.40
C GLY A 144 12.96 13.70 -18.33
N ALA A 145 12.58 12.43 -18.48
CA ALA A 145 11.46 12.00 -19.34
C ALA A 145 10.14 11.98 -18.55
N TYR A 146 9.64 13.17 -18.19
CA TYR A 146 8.50 13.32 -17.29
C TYR A 146 7.18 12.72 -17.82
N GLU A 147 6.87 12.86 -19.11
CA GLU A 147 5.68 12.21 -19.72
C GLU A 147 5.71 10.69 -19.57
N LYS A 148 6.88 10.09 -19.80
CA LYS A 148 7.06 8.63 -19.65
C LYS A 148 6.92 8.21 -18.20
N ALA A 149 7.47 9.00 -17.28
CA ALA A 149 7.33 8.77 -15.85
C ALA A 149 5.86 8.79 -15.41
N SER A 150 5.11 9.80 -15.87
CA SER A 150 3.68 9.94 -15.57
C SER A 150 2.88 8.73 -16.07
N GLN A 151 3.09 8.32 -17.32
CA GLN A 151 2.44 7.13 -17.88
C GLN A 151 2.76 5.85 -17.11
N ALA A 152 4.02 5.68 -16.70
CA ALA A 152 4.45 4.52 -15.94
C ALA A 152 3.77 4.46 -14.56
N PHE A 153 3.77 5.57 -13.82
CA PHE A 153 3.13 5.64 -12.51
C PHE A 153 1.61 5.48 -12.58
N LEU A 154 0.95 6.09 -13.58
CA LEU A 154 -0.49 5.91 -13.80
C LEU A 154 -0.84 4.44 -14.00
N ARG A 155 -0.05 3.72 -14.81
CA ARG A 155 -0.24 2.27 -15.01
C ARG A 155 -0.06 1.48 -13.72
N VAL A 156 0.85 1.86 -12.83
CA VAL A 156 0.95 1.22 -11.49
C VAL A 156 -0.34 1.43 -10.71
N CYS A 157 -0.88 2.65 -10.69
CA CYS A 157 -2.11 2.95 -9.94
C CYS A 157 -3.36 2.26 -10.52
N GLU A 158 -3.46 2.17 -11.85
CA GLU A 158 -4.62 1.59 -12.55
C GLU A 158 -4.58 0.06 -12.63
N GLU A 159 -3.44 -0.51 -13.04
CA GLU A 159 -3.29 -1.96 -13.23
C GLU A 159 -2.91 -2.68 -11.93
N PHE A 160 -2.21 -2.00 -11.03
CA PHE A 160 -1.60 -2.58 -9.82
C PHE A 160 -1.93 -1.79 -8.53
N GLY A 161 -3.12 -1.19 -8.44
CA GLY A 161 -3.52 -0.35 -7.31
C GLY A 161 -3.50 -1.02 -5.91
N GLY A 162 -3.49 -2.35 -5.85
CA GLY A 162 -3.33 -3.13 -4.62
C GLY A 162 -1.89 -3.50 -4.26
N SER A 163 -0.91 -3.12 -5.08
CA SER A 163 0.51 -3.39 -4.83
C SER A 163 1.10 -2.41 -3.83
N GLU A 164 2.22 -2.79 -3.21
CA GLU A 164 3.02 -1.90 -2.34
C GLU A 164 3.63 -0.69 -3.08
N PHE A 165 3.64 -0.73 -4.42
CA PHE A 165 4.17 0.34 -5.27
C PHE A 165 3.11 1.39 -5.62
N ALA A 166 1.82 1.07 -5.51
CA ALA A 166 0.73 2.01 -5.80
C ALA A 166 0.81 3.33 -5.02
N PRO A 167 1.03 3.36 -3.69
CA PRO A 167 1.16 4.64 -2.97
C PRO A 167 2.41 5.42 -3.39
N ARG A 168 3.53 4.74 -3.67
CA ARG A 168 4.77 5.38 -4.15
C ARG A 168 4.62 5.94 -5.57
N ALA A 169 3.91 5.25 -6.44
CA ALA A 169 3.62 5.72 -7.78
C ALA A 169 2.69 6.94 -7.76
N MET A 170 1.67 6.95 -6.90
CA MET A 170 0.80 8.10 -6.73
C MET A 170 1.55 9.32 -6.17
N GLU A 171 2.44 9.10 -5.20
CA GLU A 171 3.37 10.13 -4.72
C GLU A 171 4.28 10.66 -5.85
N GLY A 172 4.78 9.76 -6.71
CA GLY A 172 5.54 10.13 -7.91
C GLY A 172 4.74 11.00 -8.88
N LEU A 173 3.44 10.75 -9.06
CA LEU A 173 2.56 11.61 -9.86
C LEU A 173 2.39 13.00 -9.22
N GLY A 174 2.26 13.07 -7.90
CA GLY A 174 2.24 14.34 -7.17
C GLY A 174 3.55 15.12 -7.35
N PHE A 175 4.69 14.43 -7.29
CA PHE A 175 6.00 15.04 -7.54
C PHE A 175 6.15 15.57 -8.97
N LEU A 176 5.66 14.83 -9.96
CA LEU A 176 5.67 15.28 -11.35
C LEU A 176 4.80 16.53 -11.56
N ALA A 177 3.62 16.57 -10.94
CA ALA A 177 2.74 17.74 -10.98
C ALA A 177 3.39 18.96 -10.29
N GLU A 178 4.01 18.77 -9.11
CA GLU A 178 4.73 19.82 -8.39
C GLU A 178 5.89 20.38 -9.25
N ASN A 179 6.67 19.50 -9.89
CA ASN A 179 7.76 19.89 -10.77
C ASN A 179 7.28 20.58 -12.06
N GLY A 180 6.08 20.22 -12.55
CA GLY A 180 5.42 20.89 -13.66
C GLY A 180 4.77 22.23 -13.30
N GLY A 181 4.77 22.62 -12.01
CA GLY A 181 4.15 23.85 -11.51
C GLY A 181 2.64 23.74 -11.27
N ASP A 182 2.03 22.57 -11.48
CA ASP A 182 0.62 22.33 -11.14
C ASP A 182 0.50 21.93 -9.67
N TYR A 183 0.59 22.93 -8.80
CA TYR A 183 0.54 22.75 -7.36
C TYR A 183 -0.85 22.27 -6.87
N ASN A 184 -1.93 22.60 -7.58
CA ASN A 184 -3.27 22.13 -7.21
C ASN A 184 -3.40 20.62 -7.45
N GLU A 185 -2.94 20.13 -8.60
CA GLU A 185 -2.92 18.70 -8.88
C GLU A 185 -1.96 17.97 -7.93
N ALA A 186 -0.77 18.52 -7.67
CA ALA A 186 0.17 17.94 -6.71
C ALA A 186 -0.45 17.76 -5.32
N LEU A 187 -1.13 18.80 -4.82
CA LEU A 187 -1.83 18.77 -3.55
C LEU A 187 -2.90 17.66 -3.52
N ALA A 188 -3.71 17.54 -4.57
CA ALA A 188 -4.73 16.51 -4.69
C ALA A 188 -4.12 15.10 -4.65
N ARG A 189 -3.01 14.86 -5.36
CA ARG A 189 -2.33 13.56 -5.37
C ARG A 189 -1.74 13.20 -4.01
N TYR A 190 -1.08 14.15 -3.34
CA TYR A 190 -0.51 13.90 -2.01
C TYR A 190 -1.59 13.64 -0.95
N GLN A 191 -2.72 14.36 -1.03
CA GLN A 191 -3.88 14.08 -0.20
C GLN A 191 -4.48 12.69 -0.48
N GLU A 192 -4.58 12.27 -1.75
CA GLU A 192 -5.04 10.93 -2.09
C GLU A 192 -4.12 9.86 -1.48
N VAL A 193 -2.79 10.05 -1.50
CA VAL A 193 -1.86 9.12 -0.87
C VAL A 193 -2.15 8.95 0.63
N ALA A 194 -2.30 10.07 1.34
CA ALA A 194 -2.58 10.08 2.77
C ALA A 194 -3.94 9.44 3.12
N GLN A 195 -4.97 9.66 2.29
CA GLN A 195 -6.33 9.17 2.53
C GLN A 195 -6.51 7.70 2.16
N LYS A 196 -5.96 7.27 1.02
CA LYS A 196 -6.19 5.94 0.44
C LYS A 196 -5.24 4.88 1.00
N TRP A 197 -4.01 5.28 1.35
CA TRP A 197 -3.01 4.37 1.91
C TRP A 197 -2.42 4.88 3.23
N PRO A 198 -3.24 5.16 4.27
CA PRO A 198 -2.79 5.82 5.51
C PRO A 198 -1.72 5.02 6.29
N ALA A 199 -1.67 3.70 6.11
CA ALA A 199 -0.68 2.84 6.76
C ALA A 199 0.63 2.68 5.95
N SER A 200 0.67 3.16 4.71
CA SER A 200 1.85 3.03 3.84
C SER A 200 3.00 3.91 4.32
N PHE A 201 4.23 3.54 3.97
CA PHE A 201 5.39 4.38 4.26
C PHE A 201 5.31 5.73 3.54
N SER A 202 4.88 5.75 2.26
CA SER A 202 4.66 6.98 1.51
C SER A 202 3.68 7.92 2.20
N ALA A 203 2.61 7.42 2.82
CA ALA A 203 1.66 8.30 3.53
C ALA A 203 2.30 9.11 4.67
N ARG A 204 3.41 8.64 5.26
CA ARG A 204 4.04 9.28 6.42
C ARG A 204 4.74 10.61 6.12
N ILE A 205 5.17 10.83 4.88
CA ILE A 205 5.79 12.08 4.44
C ILE A 205 4.78 13.07 3.86
N GLN A 206 3.54 12.64 3.60
CA GLN A 206 2.57 13.48 2.89
C GLN A 206 2.19 14.75 3.63
N PRO A 207 2.06 14.81 4.98
CA PRO A 207 1.82 16.08 5.66
C PRO A 207 2.89 17.14 5.33
N PHE A 208 4.16 16.75 5.27
CA PHE A 208 5.23 17.66 4.83
C PHE A 208 5.14 18.05 3.35
N ASN A 209 4.87 17.10 2.45
CA ASN A 209 4.72 17.41 1.02
C ASN A 209 3.52 18.34 0.78
N ILE A 210 2.39 18.07 1.43
CA ILE A 210 1.18 18.90 1.41
C ILE A 210 1.50 20.31 1.89
N GLY A 211 2.17 20.46 3.03
CA GLY A 211 2.57 21.78 3.55
C GLY A 211 3.46 22.55 2.57
N ARG A 212 4.43 21.86 1.95
CA ARG A 212 5.33 22.47 0.95
C ARG A 212 4.58 22.96 -0.28
N VAL A 213 3.60 22.18 -0.76
CA VAL A 213 2.77 22.59 -1.90
C VAL A 213 1.80 23.71 -1.52
N GLN A 214 1.25 23.70 -0.31
CA GLN A 214 0.39 24.78 0.20
C GLN A 214 1.14 26.10 0.35
N GLU A 215 2.41 26.09 0.79
CA GLU A 215 3.25 27.29 0.76
C GLU A 215 3.39 27.85 -0.66
N ARG A 216 3.58 26.98 -1.67
CA ARG A 216 3.67 27.40 -3.08
C ARG A 216 2.37 27.97 -3.62
N LEU A 217 1.24 27.58 -3.04
CA LEU A 217 -0.09 28.11 -3.33
C LEU A 217 -0.42 29.36 -2.50
N GLU A 218 0.50 29.84 -1.67
CA GLU A 218 0.30 30.96 -0.72
C GLU A 218 -0.79 30.71 0.34
N ASP A 219 -1.20 29.45 0.53
CA ASP A 219 -2.07 29.05 1.63
C ASP A 219 -1.23 28.73 2.86
N PHE A 220 -0.63 29.78 3.42
CA PHE A 220 0.31 29.65 4.53
C PHE A 220 -0.35 29.10 5.80
N GLN A 221 -1.64 29.38 6.03
CA GLN A 221 -2.36 28.85 7.18
C GLN A 221 -2.47 27.32 7.10
N ALA A 222 -2.90 26.79 5.95
CA ALA A 222 -2.99 25.35 5.77
C ALA A 222 -1.60 24.69 5.79
N ALA A 223 -0.57 25.37 5.25
CA ALA A 223 0.80 24.88 5.31
C ALA A 223 1.31 24.71 6.75
N VAL A 224 1.03 25.68 7.63
CA VAL A 224 1.39 25.59 9.05
C VAL A 224 0.75 24.37 9.71
N GLU A 225 -0.55 24.14 9.48
CA GLU A 225 -1.26 22.98 10.02
C GLU A 225 -0.66 21.65 9.52
N ALA A 226 -0.32 21.58 8.24
CA ALA A 226 0.27 20.38 7.64
C ALA A 226 1.66 20.06 8.21
N TYR A 227 2.50 21.07 8.43
CA TYR A 227 3.81 20.88 9.07
C TYR A 227 3.72 20.53 10.55
N GLN A 228 2.80 21.16 11.30
CA GLN A 228 2.53 20.78 12.69
C GLN A 228 2.09 19.32 12.76
N SER A 229 1.19 18.91 11.87
CA SER A 229 0.77 17.51 11.76
C SER A 229 1.94 16.57 11.48
N GLN A 230 2.89 16.93 10.61
CA GLN A 230 4.09 16.13 10.35
C GLN A 230 4.92 15.90 11.63
N ILE A 231 5.09 16.95 12.44
CA ILE A 231 5.88 16.92 13.68
C ILE A 231 5.18 16.07 14.74
N GLU A 232 3.86 16.21 14.87
CA GLU A 232 3.04 15.47 15.83
C GLU A 232 2.96 13.98 15.49
N LEU A 233 2.75 13.64 14.22
CA LEU A 233 2.59 12.25 13.79
C LEU A 233 3.92 11.48 13.78
N PHE A 234 5.03 12.14 13.44
CA PHE A 234 6.34 11.51 13.28
C PHE A 234 7.47 12.30 13.97
N PRO A 235 7.41 12.47 15.30
CA PRO A 235 8.36 13.28 16.03
C PRO A 235 9.79 12.73 15.92
N GLY A 236 10.78 13.63 15.81
CA GLY A 236 12.20 13.27 15.71
C GLY A 236 12.66 12.70 14.36
N SER A 237 11.74 12.50 13.39
CA SER A 237 12.11 12.11 12.03
C SER A 237 12.87 13.23 11.31
N HIS A 238 13.67 12.89 10.30
CA HIS A 238 14.32 13.90 9.45
C HIS A 238 13.30 14.84 8.81
N VAL A 239 12.16 14.29 8.38
CA VAL A 239 11.07 15.07 7.77
C VAL A 239 10.45 16.03 8.80
N ALA A 240 10.27 15.61 10.05
CA ALA A 240 9.80 16.50 11.12
C ALA A 240 10.77 17.67 11.37
N ARG A 241 12.08 17.42 11.38
CA ARG A 241 13.09 18.51 11.48
C ARG A 241 13.02 19.48 10.31
N ASN A 242 12.78 18.99 9.09
CA ASN A 242 12.56 19.85 7.93
C ASN A 242 11.27 20.68 8.07
N ALA A 243 10.21 20.08 8.62
CA ALA A 243 8.94 20.75 8.91
C ALA A 243 9.10 21.84 9.99
N GLU A 244 9.85 21.58 11.06
CA GLU A 244 10.22 22.57 12.08
C GLU A 244 10.93 23.77 11.45
N GLY A 245 11.91 23.51 10.59
CA GLY A 245 12.61 24.58 9.87
C GLY A 245 11.70 25.37 8.92
N ALA A 246 10.72 24.72 8.29
CA ALA A 246 9.71 25.41 7.47
C ALA A 246 8.79 26.30 8.31
N LEU A 247 8.31 25.80 9.44
CA LEU A 247 7.51 26.57 10.39
C LEU A 247 8.26 27.78 10.94
N GLU A 248 9.56 27.66 11.22
CA GLU A 248 10.35 28.81 11.69
C GLU A 248 10.43 29.89 10.61
N ARG A 249 10.70 29.51 9.36
CA ARG A 249 10.69 30.47 8.23
C ARG A 249 9.32 31.13 8.04
N LEU A 250 8.24 30.37 8.17
CA LEU A 250 6.88 30.91 8.11
C LEU A 250 6.59 31.84 9.29
N ARG A 251 7.09 31.55 10.49
CA ARG A 251 6.92 32.42 11.66
C ARG A 251 7.64 33.75 11.50
N GLU A 252 8.83 33.74 10.91
CA GLU A 252 9.61 34.94 10.65
C GLU A 252 8.97 35.82 9.56
N SER A 253 8.47 35.19 8.49
CA SER A 253 7.87 35.91 7.34
C SER A 253 6.40 36.29 7.55
N HIS A 254 5.65 35.50 8.31
CA HIS A 254 4.22 35.63 8.58
C HIS A 254 3.88 35.46 10.08
N PRO A 255 4.34 36.37 10.96
CA PRO A 255 4.11 36.26 12.41
C PRO A 255 2.62 36.20 12.80
N GLU A 256 1.74 36.77 11.97
CA GLU A 256 0.28 36.79 12.16
C GLU A 256 -0.35 35.39 12.19
N LEU A 257 0.27 34.40 11.56
CA LEU A 257 -0.20 33.01 11.53
C LEU A 257 0.08 32.27 12.84
N PHE A 258 0.95 32.83 13.68
CA PHE A 258 1.36 32.28 14.96
C PHE A 258 0.98 33.25 16.08
N PRO A 259 -0.32 33.41 16.38
CA PRO A 259 -0.72 34.21 17.52
C PRO A 259 -0.02 33.63 18.75
N ALA A 260 0.88 34.41 19.35
CA ALA A 260 1.41 34.13 20.67
C ALA A 260 0.17 33.87 21.52
N THR A 261 0.07 32.67 22.06
CA THR A 261 -1.02 32.33 22.96
C THR A 261 -0.80 33.20 24.20
N GLU A 262 -1.25 34.45 24.13
CA GLU A 262 -1.26 35.41 25.20
C GLU A 262 -2.28 34.86 26.20
N SER A 263 -1.75 34.11 27.17
CA SER A 263 -2.50 33.38 28.17
C SER A 263 -3.57 32.42 27.62
N ALA A 264 -3.25 31.11 27.60
CA ALA A 264 -4.22 30.24 28.25
C ALA A 264 -4.51 30.90 29.61
N PRO A 265 -5.77 31.26 29.96
CA PRO A 265 -6.03 31.77 31.28
C PRO A 265 -5.46 30.72 32.22
N ALA A 266 -4.43 31.11 32.97
CA ALA A 266 -3.99 30.40 34.13
C ALA A 266 -5.29 30.02 34.85
N ALA A 267 -5.51 28.72 35.00
CA ALA A 267 -6.54 28.22 35.89
C ALA A 267 -6.42 29.07 37.15
N GLU A 268 -7.44 29.91 37.37
CA GLU A 268 -7.48 30.76 38.55
C GLU A 268 -7.26 29.82 39.72
N VAL A 269 -6.13 30.04 40.39
CA VAL A 269 -5.81 29.46 41.68
C VAL A 269 -6.90 29.99 42.61
N VAL A 270 -8.01 29.27 42.73
CA VAL A 270 -8.95 29.45 43.82
C VAL A 270 -8.26 28.84 45.03
N SER A 271 -7.62 29.75 45.76
CA SER A 271 -6.98 29.55 47.05
C SER A 271 -7.89 28.83 48.04
N GLU A 272 -7.32 27.82 48.69
CA GLU A 272 -7.79 27.24 49.94
C GLU A 272 -7.91 28.33 51.02
N GLU A 273 -9.12 28.78 51.34
CA GLU A 273 -9.41 29.38 52.65
C GLU A 273 -10.93 29.35 52.93
N ASN A 274 -11.40 28.26 53.54
CA ASN A 274 -12.23 28.26 54.75
C ASN A 274 -12.79 26.86 55.01
N LEU A 275 -12.25 26.25 56.07
CA LEU A 275 -12.86 25.15 56.81
C LEU A 275 -13.89 25.72 57.81
N GLU A 276 -14.84 24.86 58.18
CA GLU A 276 -15.89 24.96 59.23
C GLU A 276 -17.32 25.19 58.67
N GLN A 277 -18.39 24.48 59.03
CA GLN A 277 -18.65 23.21 59.72
C GLN A 277 -20.18 22.97 59.58
N ASP A 278 -20.61 21.73 59.30
CA ASP A 278 -21.74 21.02 60.00
C ASP A 278 -22.53 20.02 59.14
N ASP A 279 -22.53 18.78 59.67
CA ASP A 279 -23.60 17.78 59.77
C ASP A 279 -24.16 17.02 58.54
N ALA A 280 -23.54 15.85 58.33
CA ALA A 280 -24.14 14.50 58.45
C ALA A 280 -25.53 14.21 57.87
N VAL A 281 -25.59 13.40 56.80
CA VAL A 281 -26.51 12.23 56.69
C VAL A 281 -25.83 11.09 55.89
N GLU A 282 -26.05 9.87 56.38
CA GLU A 282 -25.53 8.54 56.09
C GLU A 282 -25.25 8.10 54.63
N ALA A 283 -24.22 7.25 54.51
CA ALA A 283 -23.90 6.35 53.40
C ALA A 283 -24.77 5.06 53.46
N PRO A 284 -24.71 4.12 52.49
CA PRO A 284 -23.51 3.29 52.31
C PRO A 284 -23.12 2.92 50.86
N GLU A 285 -21.82 2.66 50.73
CA GLU A 285 -21.13 1.61 49.95
C GLU A 285 -21.59 1.28 48.51
N GLU A 286 -20.69 1.47 47.53
CA GLU A 286 -19.95 0.35 46.93
C GLU A 286 -18.85 0.80 45.92
N ALA A 287 -17.71 0.12 46.03
CA ALA A 287 -16.72 -0.17 44.97
C ALA A 287 -15.77 0.94 44.46
N ALA A 288 -14.68 1.14 45.19
CA ALA A 288 -13.36 1.41 44.62
C ALA A 288 -12.42 0.24 44.95
N ALA A 289 -11.75 -0.34 43.96
CA ALA A 289 -10.38 -0.86 44.09
C ALA A 289 -9.81 -1.43 42.78
N ALA A 290 -8.64 -0.89 42.44
CA ALA A 290 -7.48 -1.58 41.87
C ALA A 290 -7.50 -2.02 40.40
N LEU A 291 -6.86 -1.20 39.55
CA LEU A 291 -6.06 -1.68 38.43
C LEU A 291 -4.59 -1.33 38.74
N THR A 292 -3.84 -2.34 39.14
CA THR A 292 -2.37 -2.34 39.18
C THR A 292 -1.85 -3.23 38.07
N GLU A 293 -0.84 -2.71 37.37
CA GLU A 293 0.32 -3.40 36.78
C GLU A 293 0.11 -4.74 36.06
N ASP A 294 0.40 -4.74 34.75
CA ASP A 294 1.41 -5.66 34.21
C ASP A 294 1.99 -5.10 32.90
N ALA A 295 3.24 -4.65 33.00
CA ALA A 295 4.16 -4.58 31.88
C ALA A 295 5.27 -5.58 32.19
N SER A 296 5.41 -6.65 31.38
CA SER A 296 6.69 -7.20 30.91
C SER A 296 6.55 -8.65 30.39
N ALA A 297 6.88 -8.87 29.12
CA ALA A 297 7.59 -10.03 28.54
C ALA A 297 7.71 -9.80 27.01
N VAL A 298 8.84 -9.39 26.41
CA VAL A 298 10.08 -10.16 26.07
C VAL A 298 9.76 -11.35 25.14
N ALA A 299 10.33 -11.58 23.94
CA ALA A 299 11.34 -10.95 23.06
C ALA A 299 11.31 -11.71 21.68
N PRO A 300 12.42 -11.97 20.94
CA PRO A 300 13.04 -11.15 19.89
C PRO A 300 13.15 -11.85 18.50
N GLY A 301 13.59 -11.10 17.48
CA GLY A 301 14.43 -11.63 16.40
C GLY A 301 13.86 -11.62 14.98
N ALA A 302 14.30 -10.65 14.16
CA ALA A 302 14.52 -10.83 12.73
C ALA A 302 15.53 -9.76 12.23
N PRO A 303 16.39 -10.10 11.25
CA PRO A 303 17.73 -9.55 11.12
C PRO A 303 17.85 -8.31 10.24
N ASP A 304 18.97 -7.61 10.44
CA ASP A 304 19.63 -6.66 9.54
C ASP A 304 19.40 -6.98 8.05
N ALA A 305 18.79 -6.02 7.35
CA ALA A 305 18.97 -5.84 5.93
C ALA A 305 19.36 -4.36 5.70
N ALA A 306 20.59 -4.19 5.23
CA ALA A 306 21.23 -2.94 4.92
C ALA A 306 20.34 -2.04 4.06
N VAL A 307 20.21 -0.79 4.47
CA VAL A 307 19.69 0.31 3.67
C VAL A 307 20.87 0.92 2.91
N PRO A 308 20.97 0.82 1.57
CA PRO A 308 21.69 1.80 0.79
C PRO A 308 20.66 2.76 0.21
N GLY A 309 20.60 3.95 0.78
CA GLY A 309 19.64 4.97 0.39
C GLY A 309 19.96 6.28 1.08
N THR A 310 21.22 6.71 0.98
CA THR A 310 21.61 8.09 1.21
C THR A 310 20.75 8.94 0.28
N VAL A 311 19.77 9.62 0.87
CA VAL A 311 19.04 10.70 0.22
C VAL A 311 20.08 11.72 -0.20
N ALA A 312 20.25 11.88 -1.50
CA ALA A 312 21.03 12.96 -2.06
C ALA A 312 20.43 14.28 -1.57
N GLU A 313 21.29 15.08 -0.96
CA GLU A 313 21.15 16.52 -0.78
C GLU A 313 20.61 17.14 -2.09
N PRO A 314 19.68 18.13 -2.03
CA PRO A 314 19.12 18.72 -3.23
C PRO A 314 20.24 19.38 -4.03
N ALA A 315 20.60 18.78 -5.17
CA ALA A 315 21.51 19.39 -6.12
C ALA A 315 20.83 20.66 -6.67
N GLU A 316 21.40 21.81 -6.34
CA GLU A 316 21.16 23.05 -7.08
C GLU A 316 21.43 22.77 -8.57
N ILE A 317 20.50 23.20 -9.41
CA ILE A 317 20.56 23.06 -10.87
C ILE A 317 21.84 23.77 -11.37
N PRO A 318 22.70 23.13 -12.20
CA PRO A 318 23.78 23.84 -12.87
C PRO A 318 23.18 24.90 -13.81
N ALA A 319 23.67 26.14 -13.70
CA ALA A 319 23.22 27.32 -14.43
C ALA A 319 23.26 27.22 -15.98
N GLU A 320 23.72 26.11 -16.56
CA GLU A 320 23.72 25.87 -18.00
C GLU A 320 22.35 25.48 -18.56
N SER A 321 21.45 24.88 -17.77
CA SER A 321 20.16 24.39 -18.29
C SER A 321 19.14 25.51 -18.52
N GLN A 322 19.30 26.67 -17.87
CA GLN A 322 18.46 27.85 -18.09
C GLN A 322 18.85 28.60 -19.38
N LYS A 323 20.09 28.42 -19.87
CA LYS A 323 20.56 29.08 -21.09
C LYS A 323 20.07 28.34 -22.35
N ALA A 324 19.96 27.02 -22.28
CA ALA A 324 19.43 26.20 -23.38
C ALA A 324 17.93 26.43 -23.64
N THR A 325 17.13 26.70 -22.60
CA THR A 325 15.70 27.02 -22.76
C THR A 325 15.48 28.43 -23.33
N ALA A 326 16.36 29.39 -23.02
CA ALA A 326 16.29 30.74 -23.58
C ALA A 326 16.73 30.80 -25.05
N GLU A 327 17.74 30.00 -25.45
CA GLU A 327 18.18 29.92 -26.85
C GLU A 327 17.14 29.23 -27.74
N ALA A 328 16.47 28.17 -27.26
CA ALA A 328 15.41 27.48 -28.01
C ALA A 328 14.17 28.36 -28.26
N GLN A 329 13.76 29.19 -27.30
CA GLN A 329 12.63 30.12 -27.46
C GLN A 329 12.95 31.25 -28.46
N SER A 330 14.23 31.65 -28.58
CA SER A 330 14.64 32.67 -29.55
C SER A 330 14.71 32.15 -30.99
N GLU A 331 14.87 30.83 -31.19
CA GLU A 331 14.85 30.22 -32.52
C GLU A 331 13.41 29.99 -33.02
N GLU A 332 12.45 29.64 -32.16
CA GLU A 332 11.03 29.54 -32.55
C GLU A 332 10.42 30.90 -32.92
N GLU A 333 10.74 31.99 -32.19
CA GLU A 333 10.23 33.34 -32.52
C GLU A 333 10.80 33.87 -33.86
N ASN A 334 11.99 33.40 -34.27
CA ASN A 334 12.62 33.85 -35.51
C ASN A 334 12.12 33.07 -36.75
N VAL A 335 11.63 31.85 -36.58
CA VAL A 335 11.00 31.05 -37.65
C VAL A 335 9.59 31.58 -37.96
N GLU A 336 8.80 31.91 -36.94
CA GLU A 336 7.45 32.47 -37.12
C GLU A 336 7.48 33.85 -37.81
N LYS A 337 8.55 34.63 -37.57
CA LYS A 337 8.78 35.93 -38.23
C LYS A 337 9.26 35.82 -39.68
N ALA A 338 9.88 34.70 -40.05
CA ALA A 338 10.32 34.43 -41.42
C ALA A 338 9.16 33.96 -42.31
N GLU A 339 8.24 33.13 -41.78
CA GLU A 339 7.03 32.70 -42.51
C GLU A 339 6.07 33.87 -42.77
N ALA A 340 5.95 34.84 -41.85
CA ALA A 340 5.14 36.04 -42.03
C ALA A 340 5.66 37.02 -43.11
N LEU A 341 6.93 36.89 -43.53
CA LEU A 341 7.54 37.73 -44.57
C LEU A 341 7.40 37.13 -45.98
N GLU A 342 7.27 35.81 -46.12
CA GLU A 342 7.01 35.17 -47.43
C GLU A 342 5.54 35.32 -47.87
N GLU A 343 4.59 35.36 -46.94
CA GLU A 343 3.16 35.51 -47.28
C GLU A 343 2.85 36.92 -47.84
N ASN A 344 3.58 37.96 -47.42
CA ASN A 344 3.44 39.33 -47.94
C ASN A 344 4.13 39.59 -49.28
N ALA A 345 4.94 38.65 -49.80
CA ALA A 345 5.66 38.81 -51.07
C ALA A 345 4.92 38.22 -52.28
N SER A 346 3.79 37.52 -52.09
CA SER A 346 3.01 36.91 -53.19
C SER A 346 1.74 37.69 -53.59
N GLY A 347 1.46 38.82 -52.93
CA GLY A 347 0.34 39.70 -53.25
C GLY A 347 0.72 40.82 -54.21
N ASP A 348 -0.01 40.91 -55.33
CA ASP A 348 -0.08 42.00 -56.30
C ASP A 348 1.03 42.15 -57.36
N ASN A 349 0.76 41.57 -58.54
CA ASN A 349 1.15 42.16 -59.81
C ASN A 349 -0.05 42.18 -60.78
N PRO A 350 -0.78 43.29 -60.93
CA PRO A 350 -1.84 43.39 -61.92
C PRO A 350 -1.24 43.80 -63.28
N ALA A 351 -1.64 43.08 -64.34
CA ALA A 351 -1.50 43.50 -65.74
C ALA A 351 -2.66 44.41 -66.15
#